data_AF-A0A9N7BQ87-F1
#
_entry.id   AF-A0A9N7BQ87-F1
#
_cell.length_a   1.000
_cell.length_b   1.000
_cell.length_c   1.000
_cell.angle_alpha   90.00
_cell.angle_beta   90.00
_cell.angle_gamma   90.00
#
_symmetry.space_group_name_H-M   'P 1'
#
loop_
_entity.id
_entity.type
_entity.pdbx_description
1 polymer ?
#
loop_
_entity_poly.entity_id
_entity_poly.type
_entity_poly.pdbx_seq_one_letter_code
_entity_poly.pdbx_strand_id
1 'polypeptide(L)' 'MLKIAEYHRKATGNTKFPFVYPCVFYNGVQNYNAPTNLWELFENSELVKNTWINDYQLMFKIFLMKN' A
#
# COMPACT_ATOMS: atom_id res chain seq x y z
N MET A 1 -7.39 9.43 -0.44
CA MET A 1 -6.78 9.51 -1.79
C MET A 1 -6.98 10.86 -2.48
N LEU A 2 -8.19 11.40 -2.59
CA LEU A 2 -8.45 12.69 -3.28
C LEU A 2 -7.53 13.84 -2.83
N LYS A 3 -7.32 14.01 -1.52
CA LYS A 3 -6.39 15.03 -0.98
C LYS A 3 -4.93 14.83 -1.42
N ILE A 4 -4.47 13.59 -1.53
CA ILE A 4 -3.10 13.26 -1.98
C ILE A 4 -2.95 13.56 -3.47
N ALA A 5 -3.95 13.19 -4.27
CA ALA A 5 -3.98 13.50 -5.70
C ALA A 5 -4.01 15.01 -5.97
N GLU A 6 -4.81 15.75 -5.19
CA GLU A 6 -4.90 17.21 -5.31
C GLU A 6 -3.57 17.88 -4.94
N TYR A 7 -2.93 17.43 -3.87
CA TYR A 7 -1.59 17.90 -3.49
C TYR A 7 -0.55 17.60 -4.58
N HIS A 8 -0.51 16.36 -5.09
CA HIS A 8 0.43 15.97 -6.16
C HIS A 8 0.28 16.85 -7.41
N ARG A 9 -0.96 17.11 -7.84
CA ARG A 9 -1.24 17.97 -8.99
C ARG A 9 -0.73 19.39 -8.77
N LYS A 10 -0.95 19.96 -7.57
CA LYS A 10 -0.47 21.30 -7.21
C LYS A 10 1.06 21.37 -7.12
N ALA A 11 1.70 20.34 -6.57
CA ALA A 11 3.14 20.32 -6.31
C ALA A 11 3.98 20.02 -7.57
N THR A 12 3.47 19.21 -8.49
CA THR A 12 4.23 18.72 -9.66
C THR A 12 3.75 19.30 -10.99
N GLY A 13 2.58 19.93 -11.03
CA GLY A 13 1.92 20.35 -12.28
C GLY A 13 1.43 19.20 -13.15
N ASN A 14 1.60 17.94 -12.70
CA ASN A 14 1.24 16.75 -13.45
C ASN A 14 -0.25 16.42 -13.26
N THR A 15 -0.95 16.17 -14.35
CA THR A 15 -2.37 15.79 -14.37
C THR A 15 -2.60 14.31 -14.13
N LYS A 16 -1.54 13.48 -14.21
CA LYS A 16 -1.60 12.06 -13.85
C LYS A 16 -1.76 11.89 -12.34
N PHE A 17 -2.58 10.93 -11.95
CA PHE A 17 -2.73 10.56 -10.54
C PHE A 17 -1.38 10.11 -9.98
N PRO A 18 -1.03 10.53 -8.74
CA PRO A 18 0.15 9.99 -8.08
C PRO A 18 -0.03 8.48 -7.92
N PHE A 19 1.02 7.74 -8.24
CA PHE A 19 1.09 6.33 -7.87
C PHE A 19 1.34 6.26 -6.36
N VAL A 20 0.25 6.12 -5.59
CA VAL A 20 0.32 6.11 -4.13
C VAL A 20 0.61 4.71 -3.66
N TYR A 21 1.69 4.58 -2.89
CA TYR A 21 2.22 3.31 -2.47
C TYR A 21 2.28 3.12 -0.96
N PRO A 22 1.24 2.52 -0.39
CA PRO A 22 1.23 2.23 1.02
C PRO A 22 2.22 1.10 1.37
N CYS A 23 3.25 1.50 2.11
CA CYS A 23 4.26 0.63 2.69
C CYS A 23 3.96 0.41 4.18
N VAL A 24 4.08 -0.82 4.64
CA VAL A 24 3.97 -1.18 6.06
C VAL A 24 5.36 -1.45 6.60
N PHE A 25 5.74 -0.74 7.66
CA PHE A 25 7.02 -0.92 8.34
C PHE A 25 6.78 -1.49 9.73
N TYR A 26 7.39 -2.63 10.03
CA TYR A 26 7.48 -3.13 11.39
C TYR A 26 8.76 -2.60 12.03
N ASN A 27 8.61 -1.81 13.10
CA ASN A 27 9.72 -1.26 13.87
C ASN A 27 9.74 -1.80 15.31
N GLY A 28 9.22 -3.01 15.52
CA GLY A 28 9.24 -3.63 16.83
C GLY A 28 10.60 -4.25 17.14
N VAL A 29 10.87 -4.39 18.44
CA VAL A 29 12.11 -5.00 18.95
C VAL A 29 12.07 -6.52 18.83
N GLN A 30 10.88 -7.11 18.67
CA GLN A 30 10.69 -8.55 18.59
C GLN A 30 10.88 -9.04 17.16
N ASN A 31 11.23 -10.32 17.01
CA ASN A 31 11.29 -10.92 15.69
C ASN A 31 9.90 -10.91 15.05
N TYR A 32 9.82 -10.39 13.83
CA TYR A 32 8.60 -10.36 13.06
C TYR A 32 8.13 -11.80 12.76
N ASN A 33 7.02 -12.19 13.39
CA ASN A 33 6.42 -13.53 13.26
C ASN A 33 5.12 -13.53 12.46
N ALA A 34 4.68 -12.37 11.96
CA ALA A 34 3.51 -12.25 11.12
C ALA A 34 3.82 -12.67 9.67
N PRO A 35 2.80 -12.99 8.86
CA PRO A 35 2.98 -13.31 7.46
C PRO A 35 3.75 -12.23 6.69
N THR A 36 4.60 -12.65 5.77
CA THR A 36 5.28 -11.71 4.84
C THR A 36 4.40 -11.37 3.64
N ASN A 37 3.32 -12.12 3.43
CA ASN A 37 2.30 -11.88 2.42
C ASN A 37 1.32 -10.81 2.90
N LEU A 38 1.19 -9.71 2.15
CA LEU A 38 0.30 -8.58 2.49
C LEU A 38 -1.12 -9.02 2.81
N TRP A 39 -1.65 -9.93 2.00
CA TRP A 39 -3.05 -10.32 2.08
C TRP A 39 -3.33 -11.12 3.34
N GLU A 40 -2.34 -11.90 3.78
CA GLU A 40 -2.40 -12.71 5.00
C GLU A 40 -2.23 -11.85 6.28
N LEU A 41 -1.92 -10.57 6.14
CA LEU A 41 -1.98 -9.61 7.25
C LEU A 41 -3.41 -9.19 7.62
N PHE A 42 -4.38 -9.44 6.73
CA PHE A 42 -5.78 -9.08 6.95
C PHE A 42 -6.59 -10.30 7.36
N GLU A 43 -7.51 -10.10 8.30
CA GLU A 43 -8.45 -11.15 8.75
C GLU A 43 -9.29 -11.72 7.60
N ASN A 44 -9.69 -10.86 6.64
CA ASN A 44 -10.39 -11.26 5.43
C ASN A 44 -9.57 -10.94 4.18
N SER A 45 -8.60 -11.80 3.91
CA SER A 45 -7.64 -11.64 2.80
C SER A 45 -8.30 -11.58 1.43
N GLU A 46 -9.41 -12.31 1.22
CA GLU A 46 -10.13 -12.38 -0.06
C GLU A 46 -10.88 -11.09 -0.36
N LEU A 47 -11.58 -10.53 0.62
CA LEU A 47 -12.26 -9.25 0.49
C LEU A 47 -11.27 -8.13 0.15
N VAL A 48 -10.11 -8.10 0.83
CA VAL A 48 -9.09 -7.07 0.61
C VAL A 48 -8.43 -7.21 -0.76
N LYS A 49 -8.10 -8.43 -1.18
CA LYS A 49 -7.64 -8.72 -2.55
C LYS A 49 -8.65 -8.22 -3.59
N ASN A 50 -9.92 -8.59 -3.45
CA ASN A 50 -10.96 -8.19 -4.39
C ASN A 50 -11.20 -6.68 -4.38
N THR A 51 -11.02 -6.01 -3.24
CA THR A 51 -11.20 -4.55 -3.15
C THR A 51 -10.03 -3.79 -3.80
N TRP A 52 -8.81 -4.32 -3.75
CA TRP A 52 -7.62 -3.64 -4.25
C TRP A 52 -7.21 -4.02 -5.68
N ILE A 53 -7.57 -5.22 -6.15
CA ILE A 53 -7.18 -5.74 -7.46
C ILE A 53 -8.22 -5.41 -8.54
N ASN A 54 -9.51 -5.30 -8.17
CA ASN A 54 -10.55 -4.89 -9.12
C ASN A 54 -10.45 -3.39 -9.46
N ASP A 55 -11.11 -2.95 -10.55
CA ASP A 55 -10.91 -1.68 -11.29
C ASP A 55 -10.84 -0.35 -10.51
N TYR A 56 -11.03 -0.35 -9.19
CA TYR A 56 -10.47 0.67 -8.32
C TYR A 56 -8.97 0.37 -8.08
N GLN A 57 -8.15 0.68 -9.09
CA GLN A 57 -6.69 0.49 -9.08
C GLN A 57 -6.03 1.16 -7.87
N LEU A 58 -5.79 0.37 -6.82
CA LEU A 58 -5.05 0.77 -5.63
C LEU A 58 -3.80 -0.13 -5.55
N MET A 59 -2.68 0.36 -6.08
CA MET A 59 -1.45 -0.43 -6.16
C MET A 59 -0.66 -0.37 -4.83
N PHE A 60 -0.39 -1.54 -4.22
CA PHE A 60 0.45 -1.78 -3.02
C PHE A 60 1.53 -2.88 -3.32
N LYS A 61 2.75 -2.80 -2.77
CA LYS A 61 3.96 -3.71 -2.93
C LYS A 61 4.74 -3.46 -1.67
N ILE A 62 5.38 -4.53 -1.30
CA ILE A 62 6.12 -4.64 -0.09
C ILE A 62 7.57 -4.73 -0.53
N PHE A 63 8.42 -3.90 0.06
CA PHE A 63 9.86 -4.09 0.05
C PHE A 63 10.25 -4.56 1.46
N LEU A 64 10.78 -5.78 1.55
CA LEU A 64 11.41 -6.30 2.76
C LEU A 64 12.92 -6.09 2.61
N MET A 65 13.50 -5.15 3.35
CA MET A 65 14.97 -5.12 3.51
C MET A 65 15.33 -6.21 4.52
N LYS A 66 15.95 -7.29 4.03
CA LYS A 66 16.74 -8.19 4.87
C LYS A 66 18.09 -7.50 5.11
N ASN A 67 18.46 -7.37 6.38
CA ASN A 67 19.83 -7.07 6.78
C ASN A 67 20.78 -8.18 6.32
#